data_AF-A0A7S2IFC2-F1
#
_entry.id   AF-A0A7S2IFC2-F1
#
_cell.length_a   1.000
_cell.length_b   1.000
_cell.length_c   1.000
_cell.angle_alpha   90.00
_cell.angle_beta   90.00
_cell.angle_gamma   90.00
#
_symmetry.space_group_name_H-M   'P 1'
#
loop_
_entity.id
_entity.type
_entity.pdbx_description
1 polymer ?
#
loop_
_entity_poly.entity_id
_entity_poly.type
_entity_poly.pdbx_seq_one_letter_code
_entity_poly.pdbx_strand_id
1 'polypeptide(L)'
;EWPKVFGVTHMSDWEILQGVWALNKRTMAWLVLSGIFSFIYNIIQFSIVHTLSPSATAFGGNFNKAALIFLTLLLPFLRVHELPGPPYIQVIWAAVIVNIAAFSYYSYLQIQAKLEAQEKSAKLMDEDDETTENSSDEDSSE
;
A
#
# COMPACT_ATOMS: atom_id res chain seq x y z
N GLU A 1 24.58 25.17 0.99
CA GLU A 1 25.19 25.74 -0.24
C GLU A 1 26.47 24.96 -0.56
N TRP A 2 26.53 24.29 -1.72
CA TRP A 2 27.67 23.48 -2.15
C TRP A 2 29.03 24.22 -2.15
N PRO A 3 29.10 25.51 -2.58
CA PRO A 3 30.34 26.27 -2.53
C PRO A 3 30.91 26.44 -1.13
N LYS A 4 30.07 26.45 -0.09
CA LYS A 4 30.50 26.55 1.32
C LYS A 4 31.01 25.23 1.91
N VAL A 5 30.58 24.10 1.35
CA VAL A 5 30.87 22.77 1.90
C VAL A 5 32.00 22.06 1.15
N PHE A 6 32.03 22.20 -0.18
CA PHE A 6 32.99 21.52 -1.04
C PHE A 6 33.97 22.47 -1.74
N GLY A 7 33.79 23.79 -1.63
CA GLY A 7 34.67 24.78 -2.25
C GLY A 7 34.56 24.87 -3.77
N VAL A 8 33.55 24.23 -4.37
CA VAL A 8 33.31 24.18 -5.82
C VAL A 8 31.92 24.70 -6.17
N THR A 9 31.83 25.40 -7.30
CA THR A 9 30.58 26.00 -7.80
C THR A 9 29.72 25.02 -8.59
N HIS A 10 30.32 23.98 -9.14
CA HIS A 10 29.64 22.92 -9.88
C HIS A 10 30.20 21.55 -9.47
N MET A 11 29.31 20.59 -9.27
CA MET A 11 29.63 19.17 -9.05
C MET A 11 28.56 18.33 -9.76
N SER A 12 28.97 17.19 -10.29
CA SER A 12 28.08 16.13 -10.76
C SER A 12 27.46 15.35 -9.59
N ASP A 13 26.33 14.67 -9.83
CA ASP A 13 25.67 13.83 -8.83
C ASP A 13 26.61 12.75 -8.26
N TRP A 14 27.52 12.24 -9.09
CA TRP A 14 28.53 11.28 -8.68
C TRP A 14 29.57 11.88 -7.71
N GLU A 15 30.09 13.06 -8.04
CA GLU A 15 31.03 13.77 -7.16
C GLU A 15 30.37 14.17 -5.84
N ILE A 16 29.08 14.52 -5.86
CA ILE A 16 28.30 14.80 -4.65
C ILE A 16 28.19 13.55 -3.79
N LEU A 17 27.87 12.40 -4.39
CA LEU A 17 27.82 11.11 -3.69
C LEU A 17 29.15 10.77 -3.00
N GLN A 18 30.26 10.92 -3.74
CA GLN A 18 31.60 10.70 -3.19
C GLN A 18 31.94 11.70 -2.07
N GLY A 19 31.60 12.98 -2.27
CA GLY A 19 31.80 14.04 -1.27
C GLY A 19 31.02 13.80 0.01
N VAL A 20 29.74 13.42 -0.08
CA VAL A 20 28.89 13.11 1.08
C VAL A 20 29.38 11.83 1.77
N TRP A 21 29.86 10.84 1.02
CA TRP A 21 30.45 9.63 1.58
C TRP A 21 31.69 9.91 2.44
N ALA A 22 32.56 10.81 1.97
CA ALA A 22 33.74 11.22 2.73
C ALA A 22 33.37 12.06 3.98
N LEU A 23 32.37 12.93 3.87
CA LEU A 23 31.95 13.82 4.97
C LEU A 23 31.11 13.13 6.05
N ASN A 24 30.13 12.30 5.66
CA ASN A 24 29.18 11.72 6.59
C ASN A 24 28.64 10.36 6.10
N LYS A 25 29.33 9.30 6.53
CA LYS A 25 28.94 7.91 6.26
C LYS A 25 27.55 7.53 6.81
N ARG A 26 27.09 8.19 7.88
CA ARG A 26 25.77 7.93 8.47
C ARG A 26 24.65 8.37 7.55
N THR A 27 24.79 9.52 6.90
CA THR A 27 23.82 9.99 5.89
C THR A 27 23.75 9.04 4.71
N MET A 28 24.90 8.53 4.27
CA MET A 28 24.96 7.52 3.21
C MET A 28 24.28 6.20 3.61
N ALA A 29 24.46 5.75 4.85
CA ALA A 29 23.76 4.58 5.38
C ALA A 29 22.23 4.77 5.39
N TRP A 30 21.75 5.94 5.81
CA TRP A 30 20.32 6.28 5.73
C TRP A 30 19.80 6.33 4.31
N LEU A 31 20.58 6.87 3.37
CA LEU A 31 20.24 6.91 1.95
C LEU A 31 20.06 5.51 1.39
N VAL A 32 21.03 4.62 1.61
CA VAL A 32 20.96 3.21 1.17
C VAL A 32 19.77 2.49 1.83
N LEU A 33 19.60 2.66 3.15
CA LEU A 33 18.52 2.04 3.89
C LEU A 33 17.14 2.51 3.37
N SER A 34 16.98 3.80 3.11
CA SER A 34 15.77 4.36 2.53
C SER A 34 15.50 3.83 1.11
N GLY A 35 16.56 3.61 0.32
CA GLY A 35 16.48 2.97 -1.00
C GLY A 35 15.95 1.54 -0.93
N ILE A 36 16.42 0.73 0.03
CA ILE A 36 15.93 -0.63 0.26
C ILE A 36 14.44 -0.61 0.62
N PHE A 37 14.03 0.23 1.56
CA PHE A 37 12.63 0.35 1.95
C PHE A 37 11.75 0.83 0.79
N SER A 38 12.22 1.77 -0.02
CA SER A 38 11.52 2.25 -1.22
C SER A 38 11.36 1.14 -2.26
N PHE A 39 12.40 0.33 -2.49
CA PHE A 39 12.34 -0.79 -3.41
C PHE A 39 11.33 -1.86 -2.96
N ILE A 40 11.37 -2.25 -1.68
CA ILE A 40 10.40 -3.20 -1.10
C ILE A 40 8.98 -2.65 -1.20
N TYR A 41 8.79 -1.37 -0.86
CA TYR A 41 7.49 -0.73 -0.97
C TYR A 41 6.96 -0.76 -2.41
N ASN A 42 7.80 -0.47 -3.40
CA ASN A 42 7.42 -0.52 -4.81
C ASN A 42 7.09 -1.94 -5.27
N ILE A 43 7.79 -2.97 -4.78
CA ILE A 43 7.44 -4.38 -5.04
C ILE A 43 6.08 -4.71 -4.43
N ILE A 44 5.84 -4.35 -3.17
CA ILE A 44 4.56 -4.62 -2.50
C ILE A 44 3.44 -3.90 -3.26
N GLN A 45 3.65 -2.64 -3.65
CA GLN A 45 2.68 -1.88 -4.44
C GLN A 45 2.38 -2.57 -5.77
N PHE A 46 3.40 -3.04 -6.49
CA PHE A 46 3.23 -3.78 -7.74
C PHE A 46 2.48 -5.11 -7.53
N SER A 47 2.85 -5.88 -6.51
CA SER A 47 2.17 -7.14 -6.18
C SER A 47 0.70 -6.94 -5.80
N ILE A 48 0.37 -5.86 -5.09
CA ILE A 48 -1.02 -5.50 -4.76
C ILE A 48 -1.79 -5.12 -6.04
N VAL A 49 -1.19 -4.35 -6.97
CA VAL A 49 -1.83 -4.04 -8.28
C VAL A 49 -2.14 -5.30 -9.08
N HIS A 50 -1.29 -6.33 -9.00
CA HIS A 50 -1.50 -7.58 -9.74
C HIS A 50 -2.46 -8.56 -9.07
N THR A 51 -2.68 -8.46 -7.77
CA THR A 51 -3.53 -9.39 -6.99
C THR A 51 -4.91 -8.83 -6.66
N LEU A 52 -5.06 -7.51 -6.61
CA LEU A 52 -6.33 -6.82 -6.47
C LEU A 52 -6.71 -6.15 -7.79
N SER A 53 -8.01 -5.95 -8.02
CA SER A 53 -8.44 -5.18 -9.18
C SER A 53 -7.80 -3.78 -9.17
N PRO A 54 -7.48 -3.18 -10.34
CA PRO A 54 -6.88 -1.85 -10.42
C PRO A 54 -7.59 -0.79 -9.56
N SER A 55 -8.92 -0.88 -9.46
CA SER A 55 -9.75 -0.02 -8.61
C SER A 55 -9.49 -0.20 -7.12
N ALA A 56 -9.35 -1.44 -6.63
CA ALA A 56 -9.08 -1.72 -5.23
C ALA A 56 -7.66 -1.27 -4.83
N THR A 57 -6.69 -1.38 -5.73
CA THR A 57 -5.32 -0.91 -5.46
C THR A 57 -5.20 0.61 -5.47
N ALA A 58 -5.89 1.29 -6.38
CA ALA A 58 -5.99 2.75 -6.35
C ALA A 58 -6.66 3.25 -5.05
N PHE A 59 -7.69 2.55 -4.58
CA PHE A 59 -8.35 2.85 -3.31
C PHE A 59 -7.43 2.59 -2.10
N GLY A 60 -6.70 1.47 -2.09
CA GLY A 60 -5.74 1.12 -1.03
C GLY A 60 -4.53 2.06 -0.96
N GLY A 61 -4.03 2.55 -2.09
CA GLY A 61 -2.96 3.53 -2.13
C GLY A 61 -3.37 4.87 -1.50
N ASN A 62 -4.61 5.30 -1.73
CA ASN A 62 -5.17 6.50 -1.10
C ASN A 62 -5.39 6.31 0.41
N PHE A 63 -5.82 5.12 0.83
CA PHE A 63 -5.94 4.76 2.25
C PHE A 63 -4.59 4.78 2.97
N ASN A 64 -3.52 4.24 2.37
CA ASN A 64 -2.20 4.24 2.99
C ASN A 64 -1.66 5.66 3.23
N LYS A 65 -1.92 6.59 2.30
CA LYS A 65 -1.62 8.02 2.49
C LYS A 65 -2.49 8.64 3.58
N ALA A 66 -3.79 8.36 3.60
CA ALA A 66 -4.70 8.87 4.62
C ALA A 66 -4.34 8.36 6.03
N ALA A 67 -3.92 7.10 6.16
CA ALA A 67 -3.44 6.50 7.40
C ALA A 67 -2.16 7.19 7.89
N LEU A 68 -1.22 7.51 6.99
CA LEU A 68 -0.02 8.27 7.36
C LEU A 68 -0.37 9.67 7.84
N ILE A 69 -1.28 10.39 7.17
CA ILE A 69 -1.77 11.69 7.62
C ILE A 69 -2.42 11.55 9.01
N PHE A 70 -3.29 10.55 9.20
CA PHE A 70 -3.93 10.25 10.49
C PHE A 70 -2.89 10.04 11.61
N LEU A 71 -1.85 9.23 11.36
CA LEU A 71 -0.76 9.00 12.31
C LEU A 71 0.00 10.28 12.65
N THR A 72 0.25 11.18 11.68
CA THR A 72 0.92 12.47 11.96
C THR A 72 0.06 13.43 12.78
N LEU A 73 -1.27 13.34 12.66
CA LEU A 73 -2.20 14.10 13.51
C LEU A 73 -2.18 13.56 14.95
N LEU A 74 -2.18 12.23 15.12
CA LEU A 74 -2.21 11.57 16.42
C LEU A 74 -0.86 11.66 17.17
N LEU A 75 0.25 11.44 16.45
CA LEU A 75 1.59 11.28 17.03
C LEU A 75 2.47 12.50 16.74
N PRO A 76 2.77 13.35 17.73
CA PRO A 76 3.48 14.60 17.51
C PRO A 76 4.93 14.43 17.07
N PHE A 77 5.58 13.30 17.37
CA PHE A 77 6.96 13.03 16.95
C PHE A 77 7.09 12.62 15.47
N LEU A 78 6.00 12.27 14.80
CA LEU A 78 5.97 12.01 13.36
C LEU A 78 5.76 13.29 12.54
N ARG A 79 5.52 14.43 13.19
CA ARG A 79 5.28 15.72 12.53
C ARG A 79 6.61 16.32 12.10
N VAL A 80 6.75 16.57 10.79
CA VAL A 80 7.91 17.28 10.23
C VAL A 80 7.72 18.81 10.29
N HIS A 81 6.46 19.26 10.29
CA HIS A 81 6.09 20.67 10.32
C HIS A 81 4.92 20.90 11.30
N GLU A 82 4.72 22.14 11.72
CA GLU A 82 3.56 22.51 12.52
C GLU A 82 2.26 22.26 11.75
N LEU A 83 1.22 21.85 12.49
CA LEU A 83 -0.10 21.61 11.90
C LEU A 83 -0.71 22.94 11.46
N PRO A 84 -1.39 22.98 10.30
CA PRO A 84 -2.04 24.20 9.85
C PRO A 84 -3.09 24.64 10.88
N GLY A 85 -3.25 25.94 11.06
CA GLY A 85 -4.23 26.50 11.97
C GLY A 85 -5.68 26.23 11.53
N PRO A 86 -6.67 26.59 12.38
CA PRO A 86 -8.09 26.56 12.01
C PRO A 86 -8.36 27.48 10.80
N PRO A 87 -9.25 27.09 9.84
CA PRO A 87 -10.12 25.91 9.83
C PRO A 87 -9.51 24.68 9.14
N TYR A 88 -8.33 24.80 8.54
CA TYR A 88 -7.74 23.76 7.69
C TYR A 88 -7.50 22.45 8.45
N ILE A 89 -7.14 22.51 9.72
CA ILE A 89 -7.00 21.31 10.56
C ILE A 89 -8.30 20.49 10.65
N GLN A 90 -9.46 21.15 10.70
CA GLN A 90 -10.76 20.49 10.78
C GLN A 90 -11.10 19.81 9.45
N VAL A 91 -10.79 20.45 8.33
CA VAL A 91 -10.96 19.88 6.99
C VAL A 91 -10.08 18.63 6.82
N ILE A 92 -8.83 18.68 7.31
CA ILE A 92 -7.93 17.53 7.27
C ILE A 92 -8.49 16.37 8.09
N TRP A 93 -8.94 16.61 9.32
CA TRP A 93 -9.58 15.58 10.16
C TRP A 93 -10.81 14.97 9.48
N ALA A 94 -11.71 15.81 8.96
CA ALA A 94 -12.91 15.34 8.26
C ALA A 94 -12.57 14.49 7.03
N ALA A 95 -11.62 14.94 6.20
CA ALA A 95 -11.19 14.23 5.00
C ALA A 95 -10.59 12.86 5.33
N VAL A 96 -9.74 12.78 6.35
CA VAL A 96 -9.10 11.53 6.77
C VAL A 96 -10.12 10.55 7.34
N ILE A 97 -11.04 11.00 8.19
CA ILE A 97 -12.10 10.16 8.77
C ILE A 97 -13.01 9.60 7.67
N VAL A 98 -13.46 10.45 6.74
CA VAL A 98 -14.32 10.03 5.63
C VAL A 98 -13.59 9.05 4.71
N ASN A 99 -12.29 9.27 4.44
CA ASN A 99 -11.50 8.36 3.63
C ASN A 99 -11.38 6.97 4.28
N ILE A 100 -11.04 6.92 5.57
CA ILE A 100 -10.94 5.67 6.33
C ILE A 100 -12.30 4.96 6.35
N ALA A 101 -13.38 5.67 6.65
CA ALA A 101 -14.72 5.08 6.69
C ALA A 101 -15.15 4.51 5.32
N ALA A 102 -14.93 5.25 4.24
CA ALA A 102 -15.24 4.80 2.89
C ALA A 102 -14.40 3.57 2.49
N PHE A 103 -13.11 3.56 2.84
CA PHE A 103 -12.25 2.41 2.60
C PHE A 103 -12.69 1.18 3.39
N SER A 104 -12.91 1.33 4.70
CA SER A 104 -13.38 0.24 5.56
C SER A 104 -14.70 -0.35 5.07
N TYR A 105 -15.65 0.49 4.65
CA TYR A 105 -16.93 0.04 4.10
C TYR A 105 -16.78 -0.68 2.77
N TYR A 106 -15.98 -0.15 1.85
CA TYR A 106 -15.67 -0.80 0.58
C TYR A 106 -14.98 -2.17 0.78
N SER A 107 -13.99 -2.24 1.67
CA SER A 107 -13.30 -3.48 2.00
C SER A 107 -14.25 -4.51 2.61
N TYR A 108 -15.18 -4.08 3.47
CA TYR A 108 -16.20 -4.96 4.03
C TYR A 108 -17.08 -5.60 2.94
N LEU A 109 -17.61 -4.79 2.02
CA LEU A 109 -18.42 -5.29 0.90
C LEU A 109 -17.62 -6.21 -0.03
N GLN A 110 -16.34 -5.89 -0.27
CA GLN A 110 -15.48 -6.71 -1.12
C GLN A 110 -15.19 -8.09 -0.49
N ILE A 111 -15.02 -8.16 0.83
CA ILE A 111 -14.85 -9.44 1.54
C ILE A 111 -16.12 -10.29 1.42
N GLN A 112 -17.29 -9.70 1.63
CA GLN A 112 -18.57 -10.40 1.47
C GLN A 112 -18.75 -10.96 0.06
N ALA A 113 -18.51 -10.14 -0.97
CA ALA A 113 -18.60 -10.60 -2.36
C ALA A 113 -17.63 -11.74 -2.69
N LYS A 114 -16.42 -11.74 -2.10
CA LYS A 114 -15.47 -12.85 -2.25
C LYS A 114 -15.93 -14.12 -1.54
N LEU A 115 -16.51 -14.01 -0.35
CA LEU A 115 -17.06 -15.15 0.40
C LEU A 115 -18.24 -15.77 -0.34
N GLU A 116 -19.19 -14.97 -0.81
CA GLU A 116 -20.34 -15.44 -1.60
C GLU A 116 -19.90 -16.12 -2.91
N ALA A 117 -18.87 -15.60 -3.58
CA ALA A 117 -18.31 -16.22 -4.79
C ALA A 117 -17.65 -17.57 -4.48
N GLN A 118 -16.92 -17.68 -3.35
CA GLN A 118 -16.30 -18.93 -2.90
C GLN A 118 -17.34 -19.98 -2.52
N GLU A 119 -18.40 -19.59 -1.79
CA GLU A 119 -19.50 -20.49 -1.43
C GLU A 119 -20.25 -21.00 -2.67
N LYS A 120 -20.50 -20.15 -3.65
CA LYS A 120 -21.11 -20.58 -4.92
C LYS A 120 -20.22 -21.55 -5.68
N SER A 121 -18.91 -21.30 -5.74
CA SER A 121 -17.99 -22.24 -6.40
C SER A 121 -17.89 -23.58 -5.66
N ALA A 122 -17.93 -23.59 -4.32
CA ALA A 122 -17.90 -24.83 -3.55
C ALA A 122 -19.17 -25.67 -3.78
N LYS A 123 -20.35 -25.03 -3.80
CA LYS A 123 -21.61 -25.73 -4.08
C LYS A 123 -21.67 -26.31 -5.49
N LEU A 124 -21.13 -25.60 -6.49
CA LEU A 124 -21.07 -26.11 -7.86
C LEU A 124 -20.11 -27.32 -7.98
N MET A 125 -19.01 -27.36 -7.21
CA MET A 125 -18.12 -28.52 -7.18
C MET A 125 -18.75 -29.72 -6.46
N ASP A 126 -19.50 -29.50 -5.37
CA ASP A 126 -20.24 -30.57 -4.69
C ASP A 126 -21.39 -31.12 -5.57
N GLU A 127 -22.11 -30.27 -6.30
CA GLU A 127 -23.16 -30.71 -7.24
C GLU A 127 -22.60 -31.50 -8.44
N ASP A 128 -21.43 -31.12 -8.96
CA ASP A 128 -20.75 -31.85 -10.04
C ASP A 128 -20.19 -33.21 -9.56
N ASP A 129 -19.70 -33.32 -8.31
CA ASP A 129 -19.27 -34.62 -7.74
C ASP A 129 -20.48 -35.54 -7.46
N GLU A 130 -21.59 -35.02 -6.90
CA GLU A 130 -22.80 -35.82 -6.65
C GLU A 130 -23.48 -36.31 -7.96
N THR A 131 -23.45 -35.51 -9.03
CA THR A 131 -24.00 -35.93 -10.34
C THR A 131 -23.11 -36.91 -11.09
N THR A 132 -21.80 -36.89 -10.85
CA THR A 132 -20.86 -37.84 -11.47
C THR A 132 -20.92 -39.21 -10.78
N GLU A 133 -21.02 -39.27 -9.45
CA GLU A 133 -21.18 -40.55 -8.72
C GLU A 133 -22.54 -41.23 -9.01
N ASN A 134 -23.62 -40.46 -9.16
CA ASN A 134 -24.95 -41.03 -9.40
C ASN A 134 -25.18 -41.49 -10.86
N SER A 135 -24.30 -41.10 -11.81
CA SER A 135 -24.37 -41.57 -13.21
C SER A 135 -23.58 -42.86 -13.48
N SER A 136 -22.71 -43.28 -12.55
CA SER A 136 -21.89 -44.49 -12.72
C SER A 136 -22.57 -45.80 -12.30
N ASP A 137 -23.74 -45.75 -11.66
CA ASP A 137 -24.44 -46.93 -11.14
C ASP A 137 -25.63 -47.40 -12.00
N GLU A 138 -25.98 -46.73 -13.10
CA GLU A 138 -27.14 -47.10 -13.94
C GLU A 138 -26.83 -47.87 -15.24
N ASP A 139 -25.57 -48.12 -15.61
CA ASP A 139 -25.22 -48.76 -16.92
C ASP A 139 -24.63 -50.18 -16.82
N SER A 140 -25.13 -51.03 -15.91
CA SER A 140 -24.67 -52.44 -15.81
C SER A 140 -25.77 -53.49 -15.57
N SER A 141 -26.93 -53.32 -16.20
CA SER A 141 -27.89 -54.43 -16.28
C SER A 141 -28.83 -54.37 -17.49
N GLU A 142 -28.33 -54.83 -18.66
CA GLU A 142 -29.10 -55.54 -19.68
C GLU A 142 -28.28 -56.69 -20.29
#